data_AF-A0A2V7A359-F1
#
_entry.id   AF-A0A2V7A359-F1
#
_cell.length_a   1.000
_cell.length_b   1.000
_cell.length_c   1.000
_cell.angle_alpha   90.00
_cell.angle_beta   90.00
_cell.angle_gamma   90.00
#
_symmetry.space_group_name_H-M   'P 1'
#
loop_
_entity.id
_entity.type
_entity.pdbx_description
1 polymer ?
#
loop_
_entity_poly.entity_id
_entity_poly.type
_entity_poly.pdbx_seq_one_letter_code
_entity_poly.pdbx_strand_id
1 'polypeptide(L)'
;MEPQIALFNAGKGVGHWFEDDTIYGMWEELLQTSDPKAYDAQLRRIGNYKFENFEVIPLFDVHIEVVVNPKIINDWPFSGWDGGDLGHTFLISACKQEKPCK
;
A
#
# COMPACT_ATOMS: atom_id res chain seq x y z
N MET A 1 1.88 -0.51 4.37
CA MET A 1 2.52 0.39 5.35
C MET A 1 4.04 0.42 5.19
N GLU A 2 4.74 -0.72 5.22
CA GLU A 2 6.20 -0.78 5.05
C GLU A 2 6.77 -0.07 3.81
N PRO A 3 6.24 -0.27 2.58
CA PRO A 3 6.78 0.39 1.39
C PRO A 3 6.68 1.92 1.48
N GLN A 4 5.65 2.42 2.14
CA GLN A 4 5.44 3.85 2.35
C GLN A 4 6.40 4.41 3.41
N ILE A 5 6.70 3.67 4.48
CA ILE A 5 7.70 4.08 5.48
C ILE A 5 9.08 4.20 4.81
N ALA A 6 9.47 3.20 4.01
CA ALA A 6 10.73 3.22 3.28
C ALA A 6 10.81 4.39 2.29
N LEU A 7 9.73 4.63 1.53
CA LEU A 7 9.68 5.65 0.49
C LEU A 7 9.65 7.08 1.05
N PHE A 8 8.89 7.34 2.12
CA PHE A 8 8.64 8.70 2.57
C PHE A 8 9.49 9.12 3.77
N ASN A 9 9.73 8.21 4.72
CA ASN A 9 10.30 8.59 6.03
C ASN A 9 11.71 8.06 6.30
N ALA A 10 12.14 6.99 5.62
CA ALA A 10 13.43 6.34 5.88
C ALA A 10 14.57 6.82 4.96
N GLY A 11 14.37 7.92 4.22
CA GLY A 11 15.38 8.47 3.31
C GLY A 11 15.75 7.59 2.13
N LYS A 12 14.90 6.62 1.77
CA LYS A 12 15.15 5.71 0.63
C LYS A 12 14.35 6.08 -0.63
N GLY A 13 13.45 7.06 -0.55
CA GLY A 13 12.67 7.55 -1.70
C GLY A 13 13.07 8.95 -2.16
N VAL A 14 12.39 9.41 -3.22
CA VAL A 14 12.57 10.78 -3.77
C VAL A 14 11.79 11.81 -2.95
N GLY A 15 10.66 11.41 -2.37
CA GLY A 15 9.85 12.25 -1.49
C GLY A 15 10.38 12.19 -0.06
N HIS A 16 11.28 13.10 0.30
CA HIS A 16 11.84 13.22 1.64
C HIS A 16 10.84 13.91 2.58
N TRP A 17 9.99 13.15 3.28
CA TRP A 17 8.89 13.69 4.09
C TRP A 17 8.93 13.15 5.52
N PHE A 18 8.99 14.07 6.49
CA PHE A 18 8.98 13.71 7.92
C PHE A 18 10.07 12.67 8.25
N GLU A 19 11.28 12.92 7.76
CA GLU A 19 12.45 12.10 8.03
C GLU A 19 12.98 12.42 9.42
N ASP A 20 13.09 11.40 10.25
CA ASP A 20 13.60 11.50 11.62
C ASP A 20 14.32 10.21 12.00
N ASP A 21 15.42 10.35 12.74
CA ASP A 21 16.25 9.23 13.17
C ASP A 21 15.48 8.20 14.02
N THR A 22 14.45 8.66 14.75
CA THR A 22 13.56 7.78 15.54
C THR A 22 12.74 6.88 14.63
N ILE A 23 12.10 7.43 13.58
CA ILE A 23 11.36 6.61 12.61
C ILE A 23 12.31 5.68 11.85
N TYR A 24 13.47 6.18 11.45
CA TYR A 24 14.46 5.37 10.75
C TYR A 24 14.88 4.16 11.59
N GLY A 25 15.23 4.37 12.87
CA GLY A 25 15.58 3.27 13.77
C GLY A 25 14.43 2.29 14.00
N MET A 26 13.19 2.78 14.15
CA MET A 26 12.03 1.90 14.26
C MET A 26 11.78 1.07 13.00
N TRP A 27 12.04 1.64 11.82
CA TRP A 27 11.95 0.93 10.53
C TRP A 27 13.03 -0.14 10.40
N GLU A 28 14.28 0.14 10.77
CA GLU A 28 15.35 -0.85 10.78
C GLU A 28 15.04 -2.02 11.73
N GLU A 29 14.52 -1.74 12.92
CA GLU A 29 14.07 -2.77 13.88
C GLU A 29 12.96 -3.65 13.27
N LEU A 30 11.98 -3.03 12.59
CA LEU A 30 10.90 -3.75 11.92
C LEU A 30 11.44 -4.73 10.88
N LEU A 31 12.40 -4.31 10.04
CA LEU A 31 13.01 -5.15 9.00
C LEU A 31 13.74 -6.39 9.56
N GLN A 32 14.23 -6.31 10.79
CA GLN A 32 14.94 -7.41 11.46
C GLN A 32 14.01 -8.29 12.31
N THR A 33 12.72 -7.92 12.44
CA THR A 33 11.77 -8.62 13.31
C THR A 33 11.10 -9.77 12.56
N SER A 34 11.34 -11.00 13.00
CA SER A 34 10.78 -12.22 12.39
C SER A 34 9.57 -12.79 13.14
N ASP A 35 9.38 -12.45 14.42
CA ASP A 35 8.20 -12.86 15.18
C ASP A 35 6.98 -12.03 14.76
N PRO A 36 5.87 -12.64 14.32
CA PRO A 36 4.71 -11.89 13.82
C PRO A 36 4.06 -10.97 14.85
N LYS A 37 4.08 -11.32 16.14
CA LYS A 37 3.47 -10.50 17.19
C LYS A 37 4.35 -9.29 17.51
N ALA A 38 5.66 -9.49 17.58
CA ALA A 38 6.62 -8.41 17.73
C ALA A 38 6.58 -7.45 16.53
N TYR A 39 6.42 -8.01 15.32
CA TYR A 39 6.29 -7.23 14.09
C TYR A 39 5.03 -6.36 14.09
N ASP A 40 3.86 -6.91 14.44
CA ASP A 40 2.62 -6.11 14.59
C ASP A 40 2.76 -5.03 15.67
N ALA A 41 3.38 -5.37 16.81
CA ALA A 41 3.62 -4.41 17.88
C ALA A 41 4.53 -3.25 17.41
N GLN A 42 5.56 -3.53 16.62
CA GLN A 42 6.44 -2.52 16.07
C GLN A 42 5.74 -1.63 15.03
N LEU A 43 4.92 -2.22 14.14
CA LEU A 43 4.07 -1.44 13.24
C LEU A 43 3.15 -0.49 14.01
N ARG A 44 2.49 -0.95 15.08
CA ARG A 44 1.67 -0.07 15.92
C ARG A 44 2.47 1.07 16.55
N ARG A 45 3.69 0.81 17.02
CA ARG A 45 4.58 1.86 17.56
C ARG A 45 4.88 2.92 16.51
N ILE A 46 5.24 2.51 15.29
CA ILE A 46 5.48 3.45 14.17
C ILE A 46 4.21 4.25 13.85
N GLY A 47 3.05 3.58 13.77
CA GLY A 47 1.77 4.25 13.51
C GLY A 47 1.42 5.29 14.57
N ASN A 48 1.59 4.95 15.85
CA ASN A 48 1.34 5.87 16.96
C ASN A 48 2.28 7.08 16.92
N TYR A 49 3.58 6.87 16.69
CA TYR A 49 4.55 7.95 16.56
C TYR A 49 4.15 8.92 15.45
N LYS A 50 3.79 8.39 14.26
CA LYS A 50 3.34 9.20 13.13
C LYS A 50 2.07 10.01 13.43
N PHE A 51 1.13 9.41 14.17
CA PHE A 51 -0.09 10.08 14.59
C PHE A 51 0.18 11.20 15.60
N GLU A 52 0.98 10.91 16.64
CA GLU A 52 1.33 11.87 17.70
C GLU A 52 2.14 13.07 17.18
N ASN A 53 2.94 12.87 16.13
CA ASN A 53 3.68 13.92 15.44
C ASN A 53 2.93 14.55 14.26
N PHE A 54 1.66 14.21 14.07
CA PHE A 54 0.80 14.72 13.00
C PHE A 54 1.35 14.54 11.57
N GLU A 55 2.17 13.52 11.33
CA GLU A 55 2.72 13.23 9.99
C GLU A 55 1.64 12.69 9.06
N VAL A 56 0.76 11.85 9.60
CA VAL A 56 -0.39 11.27 8.90
C VAL A 56 -1.56 11.18 9.86
N ILE A 57 -2.68 11.78 9.49
CA ILE A 57 -3.95 11.68 10.21
C ILE A 57 -4.90 10.86 9.34
N PRO A 58 -5.25 9.62 9.74
CA PRO A 58 -6.18 8.81 8.96
C PRO A 58 -7.59 9.42 9.04
N LEU A 59 -8.18 9.70 7.87
CA LEU A 59 -9.53 10.30 7.79
C LEU A 59 -10.58 9.27 7.34
N PHE A 60 -10.28 8.51 6.30
CA PHE A 60 -11.16 7.50 5.73
C PHE A 60 -10.36 6.50 4.90
N ASP A 61 -10.90 5.28 4.77
CA ASP A 61 -10.40 4.28 3.84
C ASP A 61 -11.03 4.51 2.46
N VAL A 62 -10.20 4.52 1.42
CA VAL A 62 -10.66 4.56 0.02
C VAL A 62 -10.65 3.16 -0.56
N HIS A 63 -11.75 2.79 -1.22
CA HIS A 63 -11.80 1.58 -2.01
C HIS A 63 -11.27 1.88 -3.41
N ILE A 64 -10.48 0.97 -3.96
CA ILE A 64 -10.05 1.07 -5.36
C ILE A 64 -11.23 0.67 -6.22
N GLU A 65 -11.81 1.66 -6.90
CA GLU A 65 -12.90 1.45 -7.83
C GLU A 65 -12.36 1.43 -9.26
N VAL A 66 -12.73 0.40 -10.02
CA VAL A 66 -12.31 0.23 -11.41
C VAL A 66 -13.54 0.05 -12.28
N VAL A 67 -13.66 0.88 -13.32
CA VAL A 67 -14.65 0.72 -14.39
C VAL A 67 -13.94 0.20 -15.64
N VAL A 68 -14.36 -0.96 -16.14
CA VAL A 68 -13.78 -1.60 -17.33
C VAL A 68 -14.76 -1.60 -18.50
N ASN A 69 -14.24 -1.60 -19.73
CA ASN A 69 -15.06 -1.77 -20.93
C ASN A 69 -15.36 -3.26 -21.18
N PRO A 70 -16.62 -3.72 -21.08
CA PRO A 70 -16.98 -5.13 -21.20
C PRO A 70 -16.83 -5.70 -22.61
N LYS A 71 -16.62 -4.83 -23.62
CA LYS A 71 -16.29 -5.25 -24.99
C LYS A 71 -14.85 -5.73 -25.13
N ILE A 72 -13.97 -5.31 -24.23
CA ILE A 72 -12.53 -5.57 -24.30
C ILE A 72 -12.11 -6.47 -23.13
N ILE A 73 -12.67 -6.23 -21.95
CA ILE A 73 -12.33 -6.95 -20.73
C ILE A 73 -13.43 -7.95 -20.40
N ASN A 74 -13.06 -9.22 -20.28
CA ASN A 74 -13.93 -10.26 -19.76
C ASN A 74 -13.97 -10.21 -18.24
N ASP A 75 -12.79 -10.22 -17.62
CA ASP A 75 -12.66 -10.20 -16.17
C ASP A 75 -11.33 -9.59 -15.73
N TRP A 76 -11.36 -8.99 -14.55
CA TRP A 76 -10.17 -8.53 -13.84
C TRP A 76 -10.37 -8.86 -12.35
N PRO A 77 -9.91 -10.03 -11.89
CA PRO A 77 -9.99 -10.40 -10.49
C PRO A 77 -8.98 -9.56 -9.71
N PHE A 78 -9.43 -8.43 -9.18
CA PHE A 78 -8.62 -7.58 -8.33
C PHE A 78 -8.31 -8.31 -7.02
N SER A 79 -7.03 -8.41 -6.66
CA SER A 79 -6.57 -9.22 -5.52
C SER A 79 -6.86 -8.60 -4.15
N GLY A 80 -7.38 -7.36 -4.10
CA GLY A 80 -7.81 -6.68 -2.90
C GLY A 80 -7.02 -5.41 -2.60
N TRP A 81 -5.91 -5.52 -1.87
CA TRP A 81 -5.15 -4.35 -1.41
C TRP A 81 -4.11 -3.89 -2.44
N ASP A 82 -4.10 -2.59 -2.75
CA ASP A 82 -3.04 -1.97 -3.54
C ASP A 82 -2.49 -0.73 -2.83
N GLY A 83 -1.23 -0.38 -3.11
CA GLY A 83 -0.48 0.70 -2.48
C GLY A 83 -0.89 2.12 -2.90
N GLY A 84 -2.04 2.27 -3.55
CA GLY A 84 -2.51 3.54 -4.15
C GLY A 84 -2.41 3.60 -5.67
N ASP A 85 -1.84 2.57 -6.31
CA ASP A 85 -1.77 2.43 -7.77
C ASP A 85 -2.75 1.35 -8.27
N LEU A 86 -2.99 1.32 -9.58
CA LEU A 86 -3.69 0.22 -10.25
C LEU A 86 -2.69 -0.90 -10.56
N GLY A 87 -2.60 -1.90 -9.69
CA GLY A 87 -1.76 -3.07 -9.85
C GLY A 87 -2.47 -4.27 -10.46
N HIS A 88 -1.74 -5.38 -10.63
CA HIS A 88 -2.29 -6.65 -11.10
C HIS A 88 -2.94 -6.61 -12.50
N THR A 89 -2.51 -5.70 -13.37
CA THR A 89 -3.00 -5.60 -14.77
C THR A 89 -2.74 -6.86 -15.57
N PHE A 90 -1.75 -7.68 -15.18
CA PHE A 90 -1.49 -8.99 -15.76
C PHE A 90 -2.58 -10.03 -15.49
N LEU A 91 -3.50 -9.79 -14.55
CA LEU A 91 -4.67 -10.65 -14.31
C LEU A 91 -5.85 -10.30 -15.22
N ILE A 92 -5.75 -9.23 -16.01
CA ILE A 92 -6.81 -8.83 -16.94
C ILE A 92 -6.95 -9.90 -18.02
N SER A 93 -8.17 -10.42 -18.16
CA SER A 93 -8.55 -11.33 -19.23
C SER A 93 -9.31 -10.58 -20.33
N ALA A 94 -8.89 -10.77 -21.57
CA ALA A 94 -9.55 -10.16 -22.73
C ALA A 94 -10.87 -10.87 -23.06
N CYS A 95 -11.88 -10.09 -23.44
CA CYS A 95 -13.10 -10.59 -24.06
C CYS A 95 -12.79 -11.07 -25.49
N LYS A 96 -13.05 -12.35 -25.77
CA LYS A 96 -12.74 -13.01 -27.06
C LYS A 96 -13.98 -13.31 -27.89
N GLN A 97 -15.08 -12.64 -27.61
CA GLN A 97 -16.38 -12.87 -28.24
C GLN A 97 -16.87 -11.58 -28.92
N GLU A 98 -17.74 -11.72 -29.93
CA GLU A 98 -18.29 -10.58 -30.67
C GLU A 98 -19.28 -9.76 -29.83
N LYS A 99 -19.93 -10.40 -28.85
CA LYS A 99 -20.83 -9.76 -27.89
C LYS A 99 -20.09 -9.41 -26.59
N PRO A 100 -20.51 -8.35 -25.86
CA PRO A 100 -19.92 -8.02 -24.56
C PRO A 100 -19.95 -9.21 -23.60
N CYS A 101 -18.86 -9.41 -22.86
CA CYS A 101 -18.68 -10.56 -21.98
C CYS A 101 -19.44 -10.44 -20.63
N LYS A 102 -19.81 -9.22 -20.24
CA LYS A 102 -20.60 -8.88 -19.04
C LYS A 102 -21.59 -7.76 -19.38
#